data_AF-A0AA41Q8Y3-F1
#
_entry.id   AF-A0AA41Q8Y3-F1
#
_cell.length_a   1.000
_cell.length_b   1.000
_cell.length_c   1.000
_cell.angle_alpha   90.00
_cell.angle_beta   90.00
_cell.angle_gamma   90.00
#
_symmetry.space_group_name_H-M   'P 1'
#
loop_
_entity.id
_entity.type
_entity.pdbx_description
1 polymer ?
#
loop_
_entity_poly.entity_id
_entity_poly.type
_entity_poly.pdbx_seq_one_letter_code
_entity_poly.pdbx_strand_id
1 'polypeptide(L)'
;MSLERRATPPWIADDVCTYCPSLQFGLGEFDVAERPDPRAWPWNPERALRLDAETGVGVCVHPHKVRLPVGRYASEGTEPDASGWDEPDDAPEPTSEPPADAAAPGPRKPAIAMPRFLRRIRHPAAPAAPAAPEAPAELAAAVPDDPSALGRWIAAQLHAAAPEDFADTLAYAEAAARTRHPDEVVVAALRDALGA
;
A
#
# COMPACT_ATOMS: atom_id res chain seq x y z
N MET A 1 -12.77 -23.57 25.69
CA MET A 1 -12.70 -24.20 24.35
C MET A 1 -11.88 -23.27 23.49
N SER A 2 -10.65 -23.64 23.13
CA SER A 2 -9.84 -22.82 22.22
C SER A 2 -10.48 -22.88 20.85
N LEU A 3 -11.10 -21.79 20.41
CA LEU A 3 -11.35 -21.58 18.99
C LEU A 3 -9.97 -21.56 18.34
N GLU A 4 -9.65 -22.60 17.57
CA GLU A 4 -8.46 -22.59 16.74
C GLU A 4 -8.46 -21.29 15.93
N ARG A 5 -7.39 -20.50 16.03
CA ARG A 5 -7.29 -19.24 15.29
C ARG A 5 -7.46 -19.57 13.82
N ARG A 6 -8.60 -19.19 13.24
CA ARG A 6 -8.78 -19.25 11.80
C ARG A 6 -7.94 -18.15 11.19
N ALA A 7 -6.76 -18.52 10.70
CA ALA A 7 -5.92 -17.62 9.93
C ALA A 7 -6.71 -17.05 8.75
N THR A 8 -6.37 -15.83 8.33
CA THR A 8 -6.98 -15.22 7.15
C THR A 8 -6.78 -16.11 5.92
N PRO A 9 -7.85 -16.45 5.19
CA PRO A 9 -7.74 -17.25 3.98
C PRO A 9 -6.85 -16.57 2.93
N PRO A 10 -6.04 -17.32 2.15
CA PRO A 10 -5.13 -16.75 1.16
C PRO A 10 -5.81 -15.80 0.16
N TRP A 11 -7.00 -16.16 -0.32
CA TRP A 11 -7.77 -15.34 -1.26
C TRP A 11 -8.33 -14.04 -0.67
N ILE A 12 -8.38 -13.92 0.66
CA ILE A 12 -8.67 -12.64 1.36
C ILE A 12 -7.35 -11.91 1.61
N ALA A 13 -6.29 -12.62 1.99
CA ALA A 13 -4.97 -12.05 2.28
C ALA A 13 -4.41 -11.25 1.09
N ASP A 14 -4.61 -11.72 -0.13
CA ASP A 14 -4.16 -11.03 -1.36
C ASP A 14 -4.94 -9.73 -1.67
N ASP A 15 -6.14 -9.58 -1.10
CA ASP A 15 -7.05 -8.47 -1.37
C ASP A 15 -7.01 -7.36 -0.30
N VAL A 16 -6.53 -7.66 0.92
CA VAL A 16 -6.50 -6.71 2.02
C VAL A 16 -5.32 -5.74 1.95
N CYS A 17 -5.41 -4.63 2.69
CA CYS A 17 -4.27 -3.72 2.81
C CYS A 17 -3.15 -4.31 3.67
N THR A 18 -1.92 -3.88 3.44
CA THR A 18 -0.72 -4.30 4.18
C THR A 18 -0.83 -4.15 5.71
N TYR A 19 -1.69 -3.26 6.18
CA TYR A 19 -1.90 -2.95 7.59
C TYR A 19 -3.23 -3.48 8.13
N CYS A 20 -3.80 -4.48 7.45
CA CYS A 20 -5.08 -5.04 7.84
C CYS A 20 -4.90 -5.92 9.09
N PRO A 21 -5.74 -5.74 10.13
CA PRO A 21 -5.68 -6.59 11.32
C PRO A 21 -5.91 -8.07 11.01
N SER A 22 -6.62 -8.42 9.92
CA SER A 22 -6.82 -9.83 9.53
C SER A 22 -5.50 -10.54 9.20
N LEU A 23 -4.44 -9.83 8.83
CA LEU A 23 -3.13 -10.43 8.60
C LEU A 23 -2.45 -10.90 9.90
N GLN A 24 -2.86 -10.36 11.06
CA GLN A 24 -2.29 -10.68 12.38
C GLN A 24 -3.26 -11.46 13.27
N PHE A 25 -4.56 -11.30 13.04
CA PHE A 25 -5.64 -11.80 13.89
C PHE A 25 -6.60 -12.68 13.10
N GLY A 26 -7.12 -13.71 13.76
CA GLY A 26 -8.11 -14.59 13.17
C GLY A 26 -9.50 -13.94 13.09
N LEU A 27 -10.43 -14.67 12.47
CA LEU A 27 -11.83 -14.28 12.42
C LEU A 27 -12.37 -14.02 13.84
N GLY A 28 -12.98 -12.84 14.04
CA GLY A 28 -13.54 -12.42 15.33
C GLY A 28 -12.52 -11.87 16.33
N GLU A 29 -11.22 -11.87 16.02
CA GLU A 29 -10.16 -11.33 16.88
C GLU A 29 -9.85 -9.83 16.57
N PHE A 30 -10.64 -9.19 15.71
CA PHE A 30 -10.57 -7.76 15.41
C PHE A 30 -11.96 -7.20 15.11
N ASP A 31 -12.13 -5.88 15.21
CA ASP A 31 -13.39 -5.20 14.92
C ASP A 31 -13.42 -4.61 13.50
N VAL A 32 -14.62 -4.38 12.98
CA VAL A 32 -14.84 -3.80 11.65
C VAL A 32 -15.70 -2.55 11.77
N ALA A 33 -15.14 -1.40 11.38
CA ALA A 33 -15.83 -0.11 11.36
C ALA A 33 -16.26 0.28 9.94
N GLU A 34 -17.35 1.05 9.83
CA GLU A 34 -17.86 1.53 8.53
C GLU A 34 -16.89 2.49 7.83
N ARG A 35 -16.21 3.35 8.62
CA ARG A 35 -15.35 4.44 8.11
C ARG A 35 -14.14 4.64 8.99
N PRO A 36 -13.05 5.27 8.49
CA PRO A 36 -11.95 5.71 9.34
C PRO A 36 -12.36 6.91 10.22
N ASP A 37 -12.09 6.82 11.52
CA ASP A 37 -12.18 7.89 12.50
C ASP A 37 -10.84 7.92 13.27
N PRO A 38 -10.01 8.96 13.10
CA PRO A 38 -8.70 9.03 13.74
C PRO A 38 -8.77 9.28 15.25
N ARG A 39 -9.92 9.65 15.81
CA ARG A 39 -10.11 9.82 17.26
C ARG A 39 -10.50 8.52 17.92
N ALA A 40 -11.42 7.78 17.30
CA ALA A 40 -11.91 6.53 17.85
C ALA A 40 -11.02 5.33 17.51
N TRP A 41 -10.42 5.28 16.31
CA TRP A 41 -9.45 4.24 15.92
C TRP A 41 -8.19 4.84 15.26
N PRO A 42 -7.33 5.51 16.06
CA PRO A 42 -6.08 6.09 15.59
C PRO A 42 -5.14 5.05 14.99
N TRP A 43 -4.25 5.52 14.11
CA TRP A 43 -3.14 4.72 13.60
C TRP A 43 -2.10 4.49 14.71
N ASN A 44 -1.71 3.24 14.94
CA ASN A 44 -0.62 2.87 15.83
C ASN A 44 0.59 2.37 15.00
N PRO A 45 1.72 3.10 14.98
CA PRO A 45 2.89 2.71 14.19
C PRO A 45 3.66 1.51 14.78
N GLU A 46 3.61 1.30 16.09
CA GLU A 46 4.30 0.17 16.75
C GLU A 46 3.68 -1.17 16.38
N ARG A 47 2.35 -1.20 16.21
CA ARG A 47 1.60 -2.40 15.79
C ARG A 47 1.30 -2.44 14.30
N ALA A 48 1.59 -1.35 13.58
CA ALA A 48 1.27 -1.15 12.17
C ALA A 48 -0.21 -1.44 11.84
N LEU A 49 -1.13 -0.97 12.68
CA LEU A 49 -2.57 -1.16 12.53
C LEU A 49 -3.35 -0.05 13.25
N ARG A 50 -4.66 0.03 12.97
CA ARG A 50 -5.56 0.93 13.71
C ARG A 50 -6.06 0.23 14.96
N LEU A 51 -6.07 0.96 16.08
CA LEU A 51 -6.52 0.46 17.37
C LEU A 51 -7.71 1.26 17.84
N ASP A 52 -8.76 0.59 18.29
CA ASP A 52 -9.82 1.23 19.05
C ASP A 52 -9.21 1.90 20.30
N ALA A 53 -9.47 3.19 20.48
CA ALA A 53 -8.83 4.02 21.49
C ALA A 53 -9.23 3.65 22.92
N GLU A 54 -10.38 2.98 23.10
CA GLU A 54 -10.91 2.59 24.40
C GLU A 54 -10.44 1.19 24.80
N THR A 55 -10.46 0.25 23.84
CA THR A 55 -10.24 -1.17 24.09
C THR A 55 -8.86 -1.67 23.66
N GLY A 56 -8.17 -0.94 22.78
CA GLY A 56 -6.89 -1.36 22.21
C GLY A 56 -7.01 -2.53 21.23
N VAL A 57 -8.22 -2.83 20.76
CA VAL A 57 -8.51 -3.88 19.76
C VAL A 57 -8.15 -3.38 18.35
N GLY A 58 -7.64 -4.28 17.49
CA GLY A 58 -7.38 -3.96 16.09
C GLY A 58 -8.67 -3.67 15.31
N VAL A 59 -8.70 -2.62 14.49
CA VAL A 59 -9.90 -2.21 13.74
C VAL A 59 -9.62 -2.17 12.24
N CYS A 60 -10.39 -2.92 11.47
CA CYS A 60 -10.45 -2.78 10.01
C CYS A 60 -11.50 -1.73 9.64
N VAL A 61 -11.16 -0.81 8.73
CA VAL A 61 -12.09 0.22 8.21
C VAL A 61 -12.60 -0.11 6.80
N HIS A 62 -12.31 -1.31 6.31
CA HIS A 62 -12.63 -1.76 4.96
C HIS A 62 -13.44 -3.07 5.02
N PRO A 63 -14.72 -3.04 5.42
CA PRO A 63 -15.56 -4.25 5.55
C PRO A 63 -15.56 -5.11 4.29
N HIS A 64 -15.62 -4.49 3.12
CA HIS A 64 -15.59 -5.20 1.83
C HIS A 64 -14.29 -5.96 1.55
N LYS A 65 -13.15 -5.50 2.08
CA LYS A 65 -11.86 -6.17 1.86
C LYS A 65 -11.69 -7.38 2.76
N VAL A 66 -12.14 -7.27 4.00
CA VAL A 66 -12.13 -8.40 4.95
C VAL A 66 -13.37 -9.28 4.84
N ARG A 67 -14.32 -8.97 3.94
CA ARG A 67 -15.56 -9.73 3.72
C ARG A 67 -16.35 -9.99 5.01
N LEU A 68 -16.35 -9.02 5.91
CA LEU A 68 -17.13 -9.04 7.15
C LEU A 68 -18.08 -7.85 7.20
N PRO A 69 -19.27 -8.00 7.81
CA PRO A 69 -20.09 -6.86 8.13
C PRO A 69 -19.38 -5.91 9.11
N VAL A 70 -19.92 -4.70 9.26
CA VAL A 70 -19.50 -3.78 10.33
C VAL A 70 -19.94 -4.39 11.67
N GLY A 71 -19.04 -4.44 12.64
CA GLY A 71 -19.31 -5.07 13.93
C GLY A 71 -18.16 -4.97 14.91
N ARG A 72 -18.51 -5.02 16.20
CA ARG A 72 -17.59 -5.14 17.34
C ARG A 72 -17.50 -6.62 17.71
N TYR A 73 -16.52 -7.31 17.14
CA TYR A 73 -16.36 -8.76 17.31
C TYR A 73 -15.43 -9.08 18.47
N ALA A 74 -14.23 -8.52 18.46
CA ALA A 74 -13.25 -8.77 19.51
C ALA A 74 -13.54 -7.96 20.77
N SER A 75 -13.99 -6.70 20.62
CA SER A 75 -14.28 -5.86 21.78
C SER A 75 -15.54 -6.30 22.55
N GLU A 76 -16.54 -6.85 21.87
CA GLU A 76 -17.81 -7.30 22.49
C GLU A 76 -17.94 -8.83 22.56
N GLY A 77 -17.01 -9.58 21.98
CA GLY A 77 -17.09 -11.05 21.90
C GLY A 77 -18.21 -11.54 20.97
N THR A 78 -18.65 -10.71 20.02
CA THR A 78 -19.70 -11.07 19.05
C THR A 78 -19.11 -11.97 17.96
N GLU A 79 -19.79 -13.06 17.64
CA GLU A 79 -19.39 -13.91 16.51
C GLU A 79 -19.71 -13.22 15.17
N PRO A 80 -18.73 -13.06 14.27
CA PRO A 80 -18.99 -12.53 12.93
C PRO A 80 -19.73 -13.54 12.05
N ASP A 81 -20.56 -13.04 11.15
CA ASP A 81 -21.06 -13.83 10.02
C ASP A 81 -19.87 -14.16 9.10
N ALA A 82 -19.46 -15.43 9.15
CA ALA A 82 -18.28 -15.95 8.46
C ALA A 82 -18.55 -16.34 7.00
N SER A 83 -19.78 -16.18 6.49
CA SER A 83 -20.14 -16.64 5.13
C SER A 83 -19.27 -16.04 4.02
N GLY A 84 -18.68 -14.86 4.24
CA GLY A 84 -17.72 -14.23 3.32
C GLY A 84 -16.30 -14.82 3.36
N TRP A 85 -16.01 -15.65 4.36
CA TRP A 85 -14.70 -16.28 4.61
C TRP A 85 -14.64 -17.75 4.19
N ASP A 86 -15.77 -18.33 3.81
CA ASP A 86 -15.79 -19.66 3.20
C ASP A 86 -15.06 -19.62 1.84
N GLU A 87 -14.46 -20.75 1.48
CA GLU A 87 -13.77 -20.90 0.19
C GLU A 87 -14.78 -20.66 -0.93
N PRO A 88 -14.47 -19.81 -1.93
CA PRO A 88 -15.35 -19.67 -3.07
C PRO A 88 -15.47 -21.03 -3.77
N ASP A 89 -16.71 -21.46 -4.04
CA ASP A 89 -17.05 -22.75 -4.71
C ASP A 89 -16.35 -22.93 -6.08
N ASP A 90 -15.89 -21.82 -6.68
CA ASP A 90 -15.17 -21.77 -7.96
C ASP A 90 -13.65 -21.53 -7.82
N ALA A 91 -13.06 -21.75 -6.63
CA ALA A 91 -11.59 -21.75 -6.51
C ALA A 91 -11.03 -22.83 -7.47
N PRO A 92 -10.22 -22.47 -8.48
CA PRO A 92 -9.64 -23.48 -9.36
C PRO A 92 -8.82 -24.43 -8.50
N GLU A 93 -9.03 -25.74 -8.64
CA GLU A 93 -8.18 -26.74 -7.97
C GLU A 93 -6.71 -26.36 -8.20
N PRO A 94 -5.85 -26.40 -7.16
CA PRO A 94 -4.44 -26.11 -7.32
C PRO A 94 -3.84 -27.17 -8.26
N THR A 95 -3.78 -26.86 -9.54
CA THR A 95 -3.13 -27.71 -10.53
C THR A 95 -1.65 -27.74 -10.20
N SER A 96 -1.16 -28.91 -9.79
CA SER A 96 0.25 -29.20 -9.48
C SER A 96 1.20 -29.13 -10.70
N GLU A 97 0.87 -28.37 -11.74
CA GLU A 97 1.74 -28.14 -12.89
C GLU A 97 2.22 -26.68 -12.89
N PRO A 98 3.55 -26.43 -12.95
CA PRO A 98 4.05 -25.08 -13.17
C PRO A 98 3.63 -24.62 -14.58
N PRO A 99 3.08 -23.42 -14.76
CA PRO A 99 2.70 -22.95 -16.09
C PRO A 99 3.97 -22.67 -16.91
N ALA A 100 4.22 -23.53 -17.90
CA ALA A 100 4.94 -23.12 -19.10
C ALA A 100 4.02 -22.17 -19.88
N ASP A 101 4.55 -20.99 -20.20
CA ASP A 101 3.95 -19.93 -21.02
C ASP A 101 2.76 -19.16 -20.42
N ALA A 102 3.07 -18.04 -19.77
CA ALA A 102 2.12 -16.94 -19.54
C ALA A 102 2.60 -15.67 -20.26
N ALA A 103 2.45 -15.67 -21.58
CA ALA A 103 2.44 -14.47 -22.40
C ALA A 103 1.03 -14.27 -22.99
N ALA A 104 0.17 -13.56 -22.25
CA ALA A 104 -0.87 -12.71 -22.83
C ALA A 104 -1.42 -11.74 -21.76
N PRO A 105 -1.37 -10.41 -21.96
CA PRO A 105 -2.08 -9.48 -21.09
C PRO A 105 -3.59 -9.64 -21.28
N GLY A 106 -4.30 -9.92 -20.18
CA GLY A 106 -5.76 -10.02 -20.16
C GLY A 106 -6.47 -8.72 -20.58
N PRO A 107 -7.77 -8.80 -20.91
CA PRO A 107 -8.54 -7.65 -21.37
C PRO A 107 -8.58 -6.54 -20.31
N ARG A 108 -8.24 -5.32 -20.73
CA ARG A 108 -8.35 -4.12 -19.90
C ARG A 108 -9.82 -3.91 -19.49
N LYS A 109 -10.06 -3.70 -18.20
CA LYS A 109 -11.39 -3.34 -17.65
C LYS A 109 -11.97 -2.14 -18.43
N PRO A 110 -13.27 -2.13 -18.76
CA PRO A 110 -13.90 -0.95 -19.35
C PRO A 110 -13.84 0.21 -18.35
N ALA A 111 -13.50 1.40 -18.84
CA ALA A 111 -13.50 2.62 -18.06
C ALA A 111 -14.92 2.89 -17.54
N ILE A 112 -15.11 2.82 -16.22
CA ILE A 112 -16.34 3.30 -15.58
C ILE A 112 -16.38 4.81 -15.80
N ALA A 113 -17.35 5.29 -16.56
CA ALA A 113 -17.61 6.71 -16.73
C ALA A 113 -18.04 7.31 -15.38
N MET A 114 -17.19 8.14 -14.78
CA MET A 114 -17.54 8.83 -13.53
C MET A 114 -18.72 9.78 -13.76
N PRO A 115 -19.75 9.79 -12.88
CA PRO A 115 -20.82 10.76 -12.94
C PRO A 115 -20.27 12.18 -12.67
N ARG A 116 -20.71 13.15 -13.49
CA ARG A 116 -20.22 14.55 -13.53
C ARG A 116 -20.44 15.39 -12.26
N PHE A 117 -21.03 14.84 -11.19
CA PHE A 117 -21.39 15.58 -9.97
C PHE A 117 -20.32 15.61 -8.87
N LEU A 118 -19.18 14.91 -9.01
CA LEU A 118 -18.08 14.95 -8.02
C LEU A 118 -17.11 16.13 -8.18
N ARG A 119 -17.49 17.18 -8.91
CA ARG A 119 -16.62 18.33 -9.19
C ARG A 119 -16.86 19.53 -8.27
N ARG A 120 -16.88 19.33 -6.94
CA ARG A 120 -16.62 20.47 -6.02
C ARG A 120 -16.27 20.11 -4.57
N ILE A 121 -15.34 19.19 -4.34
CA ILE A 121 -14.50 19.35 -3.14
C ILE A 121 -13.42 20.34 -3.55
N ARG A 122 -13.56 21.61 -3.15
CA ARG A 122 -12.45 22.56 -3.22
C ARG A 122 -11.41 22.03 -2.24
N HIS A 123 -10.42 21.29 -2.72
CA HIS A 123 -9.18 21.14 -1.99
C HIS A 123 -8.67 22.56 -1.70
N PRO A 124 -8.35 22.90 -0.44
CA PRO A 124 -7.60 24.11 -0.19
C PRO A 124 -6.36 24.06 -1.08
N ALA A 125 -6.05 25.18 -1.75
CA ALA A 125 -4.86 25.28 -2.58
C ALA A 125 -3.67 24.77 -1.76
N ALA A 126 -3.01 23.72 -2.26
CA ALA A 126 -1.79 23.25 -1.65
C ALA A 126 -0.87 24.47 -1.48
N PRO A 127 -0.24 24.66 -0.31
CA PRO A 127 0.79 25.68 -0.18
C PRO A 127 1.80 25.44 -1.32
N ALA A 128 2.25 26.51 -1.97
CA ALA A 128 3.25 26.42 -3.02
C ALA A 128 4.38 25.51 -2.52
N ALA A 129 4.62 24.42 -3.26
CA ALA A 129 5.68 23.49 -2.90
C ALA A 129 6.97 24.32 -2.72
N PRO A 130 7.72 24.12 -1.63
CA PRO A 130 9.03 24.74 -1.52
C PRO A 130 9.84 24.40 -2.78
N ALA A 131 10.59 25.38 -3.29
CA ALA A 131 11.45 25.16 -4.44
C ALA A 131 12.30 23.91 -4.18
N ALA A 132 12.23 22.94 -5.10
CA ALA A 132 13.01 21.73 -4.98
C ALA A 132 14.49 22.12 -4.80
N PRO A 133 15.23 21.45 -3.90
CA PRO A 133 16.62 21.77 -3.69
C PRO A 133 17.39 21.57 -5.01
N GLU A 134 18.20 22.56 -5.39
CA GLU A 134 19.09 22.41 -6.54
C GLU A 134 20.12 21.33 -6.20
N ALA A 135 20.24 20.32 -7.06
CA ALA A 135 21.20 19.25 -6.86
C ALA A 135 22.64 19.79 -6.94
N PRO A 136 23.57 19.30 -6.10
CA PRO A 136 24.98 19.60 -6.23
C PRO A 136 25.47 19.35 -7.66
N ALA A 137 26.25 20.26 -8.24
CA ALA A 137 26.66 20.20 -9.63
C ALA A 137 27.43 18.91 -9.99
N GLU A 138 28.19 18.37 -9.05
CA GLU A 138 28.92 17.10 -9.21
C GLU A 138 27.96 15.91 -9.37
N LEU A 139 26.88 15.89 -8.57
CA LEU A 139 25.85 14.85 -8.66
C LEU A 139 25.06 14.98 -9.96
N ALA A 140 24.69 16.20 -10.34
CA ALA A 140 24.02 16.48 -11.62
C ALA A 140 24.88 16.07 -12.83
N ALA A 141 26.20 16.27 -12.75
CA ALA A 141 27.13 15.83 -13.79
C ALA A 141 27.17 14.29 -13.93
N ALA A 142 27.07 13.57 -12.82
CA ALA A 142 27.16 12.11 -12.75
C ALA A 142 25.90 11.35 -13.20
N VAL A 143 24.79 12.05 -13.49
CA VAL A 143 23.53 11.41 -13.93
C VAL A 143 23.75 10.69 -15.28
N PRO A 144 23.48 9.38 -15.38
CA PRO A 144 23.62 8.66 -16.66
C PRO A 144 22.66 9.20 -17.74
N ASP A 145 23.11 9.26 -18.99
CA ASP A 145 22.25 9.63 -20.13
C ASP A 145 21.30 8.50 -20.54
N ASP A 146 21.67 7.23 -20.26
CA ASP A 146 20.81 6.06 -20.53
C ASP A 146 19.74 5.90 -19.42
N PRO A 147 18.44 6.00 -19.75
CA PRO A 147 17.35 5.78 -18.81
C PRO A 147 17.43 4.45 -18.06
N SER A 148 17.95 3.40 -18.71
CA SER A 148 18.03 2.05 -18.15
C SER A 148 19.10 1.93 -17.05
N ALA A 149 20.04 2.87 -17.00
CA ALA A 149 21.07 2.94 -15.96
C ALA A 149 20.65 3.80 -14.75
N LEU A 150 19.58 4.59 -14.88
CA LEU A 150 19.19 5.58 -13.87
C LEU A 150 18.81 4.95 -12.53
N GLY A 151 18.03 3.86 -12.52
CA GLY A 151 17.62 3.19 -11.26
C GLY A 151 18.82 2.69 -10.45
N ARG A 152 19.78 2.03 -11.10
CA ARG A 152 21.02 1.57 -10.45
C ARG A 152 21.88 2.72 -9.94
N TRP A 153 21.94 3.83 -10.66
CA TRP A 153 22.64 5.03 -10.21
C TRP A 153 21.99 5.63 -8.95
N ILE A 154 20.66 5.80 -8.94
CA ILE A 154 19.93 6.28 -7.76
C ILE A 154 20.19 5.36 -6.55
N ALA A 155 20.07 4.05 -6.73
CA ALA A 155 20.32 3.07 -5.67
C ALA A 155 21.75 3.16 -5.12
N ALA A 156 22.75 3.36 -5.99
CA ALA A 156 24.15 3.53 -5.56
C ALA A 156 24.35 4.80 -4.70
N GLN A 157 23.71 5.92 -5.07
CA GLN A 157 23.76 7.14 -4.26
C GLN A 157 23.13 6.94 -2.88
N LEU A 158 21.96 6.29 -2.82
CA LEU A 158 21.27 6.01 -1.56
C LEU A 158 22.04 5.04 -0.68
N HIS A 159 22.71 4.05 -1.26
CA HIS A 159 23.51 3.09 -0.50
C HIS A 159 24.79 3.71 0.09
N ALA A 160 25.33 4.75 -0.57
CA ALA A 160 26.49 5.49 -0.07
C ALA A 160 26.13 6.55 0.98
N ALA A 161 24.85 6.90 1.13
CA ALA A 161 24.38 7.92 2.06
C ALA A 161 24.37 7.42 3.51
N ALA A 162 24.70 8.30 4.45
CA ALA A 162 24.42 8.05 5.87
C ALA A 162 22.88 8.06 6.10
N PRO A 163 22.35 7.31 7.09
CA PRO A 163 20.91 7.26 7.35
C PRO A 163 20.26 8.62 7.59
N GLU A 164 20.97 9.54 8.25
CA GLU A 164 20.54 10.92 8.49
C GLU A 164 20.43 11.77 7.21
N ASP A 165 21.21 11.44 6.18
CA ASP A 165 21.29 12.18 4.92
C ASP A 165 20.43 11.54 3.81
N PHE A 166 19.72 10.44 4.10
CA PHE A 166 19.01 9.66 3.10
C PHE A 166 17.94 10.47 2.37
N ALA A 167 17.13 11.23 3.10
CA ALA A 167 16.05 12.04 2.54
C ALA A 167 16.59 13.14 1.62
N ASP A 168 17.66 13.80 2.04
CA ASP A 168 18.30 14.86 1.26
C ASP A 168 18.99 14.27 0.01
N THR A 169 19.69 13.15 0.16
CA THR A 169 20.33 12.45 -0.96
C THR A 169 19.29 12.01 -2.00
N LEU A 170 18.14 11.49 -1.56
CA LEU A 170 17.03 11.14 -2.45
C LEU A 170 16.50 12.37 -3.19
N ALA A 171 16.27 13.48 -2.49
CA ALA A 171 15.79 14.72 -3.08
C ALA A 171 16.79 15.29 -4.10
N TYR A 172 18.09 15.26 -3.80
CA TYR A 172 19.14 15.72 -4.71
C TYR A 172 19.28 14.80 -5.93
N ALA A 173 19.22 13.47 -5.75
CA ALA A 173 19.28 12.52 -6.86
C ALA A 173 18.08 12.66 -7.80
N GLU A 174 16.87 12.87 -7.26
CA GLU A 174 15.67 13.16 -8.03
C GLU A 174 15.80 14.48 -8.81
N ALA A 175 16.22 15.56 -8.13
CA ALA A 175 16.41 16.85 -8.76
C ALA A 175 17.45 16.80 -9.89
N ALA A 176 18.56 16.09 -9.67
CA ALA A 176 19.60 15.86 -10.68
C ALA A 176 19.04 15.08 -11.88
N ALA A 177 18.30 13.99 -11.65
CA ALA A 177 17.73 13.17 -12.71
C ALA A 177 16.74 13.96 -13.60
N ARG A 178 15.90 14.80 -12.99
CA ARG A 178 14.92 15.66 -13.70
C ARG A 178 15.58 16.69 -14.64
N THR A 179 16.87 16.98 -14.47
CA THR A 179 17.58 17.88 -15.41
C THR A 179 17.87 17.22 -16.77
N ARG A 180 17.86 15.88 -16.84
CA ARG A 180 18.23 15.11 -18.05
C ARG A 180 17.14 14.19 -18.56
N HIS A 181 16.23 13.75 -17.69
CA HIS A 181 15.21 12.76 -17.99
C HIS A 181 13.80 13.33 -17.77
N PRO A 182 12.80 12.87 -18.54
CA PRO A 182 11.42 13.24 -18.29
C PRO A 182 10.88 12.61 -16.99
N ASP A 183 9.90 13.25 -16.37
CA ASP A 183 9.38 12.89 -15.04
C ASP A 183 8.94 11.41 -14.96
N GLU A 184 8.34 10.86 -16.02
CA GLU A 184 7.91 9.46 -16.04
C GLU A 184 9.07 8.45 -15.93
N VAL A 185 10.22 8.78 -16.52
CA VAL A 185 11.44 7.95 -16.44
C VAL A 185 12.04 8.05 -15.04
N VAL A 186 12.10 9.26 -14.48
CA VAL A 186 12.62 9.48 -13.12
C VAL A 186 11.80 8.73 -12.09
N VAL A 187 10.46 8.80 -12.16
CA VAL A 187 9.57 8.10 -11.23
C VAL A 187 9.68 6.57 -11.39
N ALA A 188 9.82 6.06 -12.61
CA ALA A 188 10.04 4.62 -12.84
C ALA A 188 11.36 4.15 -12.20
N ALA A 189 12.44 4.91 -12.40
CA ALA A 189 13.75 4.63 -11.81
C ALA A 189 13.75 4.71 -10.28
N LEU A 190 13.03 5.67 -9.68
CA LEU A 190 12.87 5.78 -8.23
C LEU A 190 12.13 4.57 -7.64
N ARG A 191 11.09 4.07 -8.31
CA ARG A 191 10.37 2.87 -7.87
C ARG A 191 11.25 1.62 -7.92
N ASP A 192 12.04 1.49 -8.98
CA ASP A 192 13.01 0.39 -9.13
C ASP A 192 14.07 0.44 -8.03
N ALA A 193 14.67 1.60 -7.78
CA ALA A 193 15.72 1.78 -6.78
C ALA A 193 15.25 1.55 -5.34
N LEU A 194 13.99 1.86 -5.00
CA LEU A 194 13.42 1.70 -3.65
C LEU A 194 12.72 0.36 -3.42
N GLY A 195 12.43 -0.38 -4.49
CA GLY A 195 11.79 -1.70 -4.44
C GLY A 195 12.77 -2.88 -4.47
N ALA A 196 14.07 -2.61 -4.62
CA ALA A 196 15.16 -3.58 -4.66
C ALA A 196 15.69 -3.96 -3.27
#